data_AF-A0A2M8MX11-F1
#
_entry.id   AF-A0A2M8MX11-F1
#
_cell.length_a   1.000
_cell.length_b   1.000
_cell.length_c   1.000
_cell.angle_alpha   90.00
_cell.angle_beta   90.00
_cell.angle_gamma   90.00
#
_symmetry.space_group_name_H-M   'P 1'
#
loop_
_entity.id
_entity.type
_entity.pdbx_description
1 polymer ?
#
loop_
_entity_poly.entity_id
_entity_poly.type
_entity_poly.pdbx_seq_one_letter_code
_entity_poly.pdbx_strand_id
1 'polypeptide(L)' 'MTRASQPRARFYRVEVAYNLFGEYSVIREWGPRGAAGQHLLVWFSNLRDACAAADRWRKRAMQRGYVSEGTTV' A
#
# COMPACT_ATOMS: atom_id res chain seq x y z
N MET A 1 -22.78 26.78 8.83
CA MET A 1 -21.33 26.87 8.51
C MET A 1 -20.77 25.48 8.30
N THR A 2 -20.79 24.95 7.07
CA THR A 2 -20.16 23.67 6.74
C THR A 2 -18.66 23.90 6.62
N ARG A 3 -17.89 23.51 7.65
CA ARG A 3 -16.43 23.50 7.57
C ARG A 3 -16.07 22.53 6.44
N ALA A 4 -15.60 23.04 5.32
CA ALA A 4 -15.00 22.22 4.28
C ALA A 4 -13.90 21.39 4.97
N SER A 5 -14.15 20.10 5.12
CA SER A 5 -13.19 19.19 5.73
C SER A 5 -11.99 19.17 4.79
N GLN A 6 -10.90 19.84 5.15
CA GLN A 6 -9.68 19.78 4.35
C GLN A 6 -9.36 18.32 4.08
N PRO A 7 -9.02 17.94 2.83
CA PRO A 7 -8.69 16.56 2.52
C PRO A 7 -7.56 16.14 3.45
N ARG A 8 -7.88 15.30 4.45
CA ARG A 8 -6.88 14.74 5.35
C ARG A 8 -5.86 14.03 4.49
N ALA A 9 -4.58 14.35 4.67
CA ALA A 9 -3.50 13.66 3.99
C ALA A 9 -3.69 12.15 4.15
N ARG A 10 -3.75 11.40 3.06
CA ARG A 10 -3.93 9.95 3.07
C ARG A 10 -2.57 9.30 2.84
N PHE A 11 -2.36 8.14 3.45
CA PHE A 11 -1.19 7.32 3.15
C PHE A 11 -1.62 6.07 2.38
N TYR A 12 -0.68 5.55 1.61
CA TYR A 12 -0.82 4.29 0.90
C TYR A 12 0.52 3.57 0.95
N ARG A 13 0.53 2.37 1.53
CA ARG A 13 1.72 1.53 1.69
C ARG A 13 1.46 0.20 1.02
N VAL A 14 2.46 -0.29 0.28
CA VAL A 14 2.48 -1.64 -0.30
C VAL A 14 3.84 -2.22 0.03
N GLU A 15 3.84 -3.41 0.60
CA GLU A 15 5.04 -4.08 1.09
C GLU A 15 5.00 -5.55 0.67
N VAL A 16 6.10 -6.05 0.13
CA VAL A 16 6.30 -7.47 -0.12
C VAL A 16 7.11 -8.02 1.06
N ALA A 17 6.56 -8.99 1.76
CA ALA A 17 7.16 -9.63 2.91
C ALA A 17 7.30 -11.13 2.66
N TYR A 18 8.30 -11.75 3.29
CA TYR A 18 8.43 -13.19 3.36
C TYR A 18 7.76 -13.69 4.64
N ASN A 19 6.98 -14.77 4.56
CA ASN A 19 6.31 -15.33 5.72
C ASN A 19 7.12 -16.50 6.33
N LEU A 20 6.70 -16.97 7.52
CA LEU A 20 7.36 -18.08 8.23
C LEU A 20 7.22 -19.44 7.54
N PHE A 21 6.35 -19.55 6.54
CA PHE A 21 6.04 -20.79 5.81
C PHE A 21 6.80 -20.92 4.49
N GLY A 22 7.67 -19.95 4.19
CA GLY A 22 8.45 -19.95 2.96
C GLY A 22 7.73 -19.37 1.75
N GLU A 23 6.60 -18.70 1.96
CA GLU A 23 5.79 -18.09 0.92
C GLU A 23 5.93 -16.55 0.96
N TYR A 24 5.37 -15.89 -0.03
CA TYR A 24 5.43 -14.44 -0.19
C TYR A 24 4.08 -13.83 0.12
N SER A 25 4.07 -12.81 0.97
CA SER A 25 2.89 -12.05 1.31
C SER A 25 3.02 -10.62 0.81
N VAL A 26 1.97 -10.07 0.22
CA VAL A 26 1.89 -8.64 -0.09
C VAL A 26 0.90 -7.99 0.84
N ILE A 27 1.40 -7.03 1.62
CA ILE A 27 0.62 -6.23 2.55
C ILE A 27 0.32 -4.90 1.87
N ARG A 28 -0.95 -4.50 1.92
CA ARG A 28 -1.44 -3.23 1.38
C ARG A 28 -2.16 -2.50 2.49
N GLU A 29 -1.73 -1.28 2.81
CA GLU A 29 -2.35 -0.44 3.83
C GLU A 29 -2.75 0.92 3.26
N TRP A 30 -3.90 1.43 3.66
CA TRP A 30 -4.37 2.75 3.26
C TRP A 30 -5.26 3.39 4.31
N GLY A 31 -5.19 4.71 4.43
CA GLY A 31 -6.01 5.41 5.41
C GLY A 31 -5.70 6.90 5.48
N PRO A 32 -6.40 7.64 6.35
CA PRO A 32 -5.99 8.99 6.72
C PRO A 32 -4.69 8.91 7.55
N ARG A 33 -3.75 9.83 7.33
CA ARG A 33 -2.57 10.01 8.20
C ARG A 33 -3.04 10.30 9.63
N GLY A 34 -2.41 9.66 10.62
CA GLY A 34 -2.71 9.85 12.05
C GLY A 34 -3.94 9.10 12.57
N ALA A 35 -4.50 8.16 11.81
CA ALA A 35 -5.60 7.30 12.24
C ALA A 35 -5.35 5.84 11.86
N ALA A 36 -6.09 4.92 12.49
CA ALA A 36 -6.10 3.51 12.08
C ALA A 36 -6.54 3.40 10.62
N GLY A 37 -5.64 2.91 9.77
CA GLY A 37 -5.93 2.61 8.37
C GLY A 37 -6.63 1.26 8.20
N GLN A 38 -6.95 0.95 6.94
CA GLN A 38 -7.33 -0.39 6.51
C GLN A 38 -6.09 -1.10 5.98
N HIS A 39 -6.04 -2.42 6.17
CA HIS A 39 -5.01 -3.26 5.59
C HIS A 39 -5.62 -4.47 4.86
N LEU A 40 -4.90 -4.98 3.88
CA LEU A 40 -5.20 -6.21 3.17
C LEU A 40 -3.89 -7.00 3.02
N LEU A 41 -3.93 -8.28 3.36
CA LEU A 41 -2.81 -9.19 3.20
C LEU A 41 -3.20 -10.26 2.18
N VAL A 42 -2.35 -10.46 1.18
CA VAL A 42 -2.55 -11.49 0.13
C VAL A 42 -1.32 -12.37 0.04
N TRP A 43 -1.55 -13.67 -0.03
CA TRP A 43 -0.53 -14.71 -0.05
C TRP A 43 -0.24 -15.15 -1.48
N PHE A 44 1.03 -15.44 -1.76
CA PHE A 44 1.53 -15.86 -3.06
C PHE A 44 2.55 -16.98 -2.88
N SER A 45 2.43 -18.01 -3.72
CA SER A 45 3.36 -19.15 -3.74
C SER A 45 4.74 -18.81 -4.32
N ASN A 46 4.90 -17.67 -4.98
CA ASN A 46 6.16 -17.24 -5.58
C ASN A 46 6.37 -15.72 -5.54
N LEU A 47 7.64 -15.30 -5.52
CA LEU A 47 8.04 -13.90 -5.43
C LEU A 47 7.58 -13.08 -6.63
N ARG A 48 7.62 -13.68 -7.83
CA ARG A 48 7.31 -12.98 -9.07
C ARG A 48 5.87 -12.47 -9.07
N ASP A 49 4.93 -13.29 -8.64
CA ASP A 49 3.51 -12.95 -8.58
C ASP A 49 3.23 -11.94 -7.46
N ALA A 50 3.92 -12.06 -6.32
CA ALA A 50 3.87 -11.08 -5.24
C ALA A 50 4.35 -9.69 -5.72
N CYS A 51 5.52 -9.62 -6.35
CA CYS A 51 6.06 -8.38 -6.92
C CYS A 51 5.12 -7.79 -7.98
N ALA A 52 4.59 -8.63 -8.88
CA ALA A 52 3.64 -8.19 -9.90
C ALA A 52 2.35 -7.63 -9.27
N ALA A 53 1.85 -8.23 -8.19
CA ALA A 53 0.70 -7.72 -7.46
C ALA A 53 1.00 -6.38 -6.77
N ALA A 54 2.16 -6.27 -6.12
CA ALA A 54 2.62 -5.06 -5.48
C ALA A 54 2.73 -3.89 -6.49
N ASP A 55 3.33 -4.14 -7.65
CA ASP A 55 3.46 -3.17 -8.73
C ASP A 55 2.10 -2.74 -9.30
N ARG A 56 1.17 -3.68 -9.48
CA ARG A 56 -0.20 -3.35 -9.92
C ARG A 56 -0.87 -2.41 -8.92
N TRP A 57 -0.72 -2.65 -7.62
CA TRP A 57 -1.29 -1.79 -6.59
C TRP A 57 -0.59 -0.43 -6.49
N ARG A 58 0.74 -0.40 -6.63
CA ARG A 58 1.50 0.85 -6.71
C ARG A 58 1.04 1.70 -7.88
N LYS A 59 0.94 1.14 -9.09
CA LYS A 59 0.46 1.85 -10.29
C LYS A 59 -0.96 2.39 -10.11
N ARG A 60 -1.86 1.60 -9.53
CA ARG A 60 -3.23 2.05 -9.21
C ARG A 60 -3.27 3.16 -8.17
N ALA A 61 -2.35 3.16 -7.20
CA ALA A 61 -2.23 4.24 -6.24
C ALA A 61 -1.71 5.53 -6.91
N MET A 62 -0.72 5.41 -7.79
CA MET A 62 -0.22 6.56 -8.57
C MET A 62 -1.32 7.18 -9.43
N GLN A 63 -2.16 6.37 -10.08
CA GLN A 63 -3.34 6.85 -10.83
C GLN A 63 -4.37 7.58 -9.95
N ARG A 64 -4.39 7.32 -8.64
CA ARG A 64 -5.24 8.01 -7.66
C ARG A 64 -4.59 9.26 -7.08
N GLY A 65 -3.41 9.65 -7.56
CA GLY A 65 -2.67 10.83 -7.11
C GLY A 65 -1.76 10.59 -5.91
N TYR A 66 -1.49 9.34 -5.51
CA TYR A 66 -0.46 9.05 -4.52
C TYR A 66 0.92 9.19 -5.16
N VAL A 67 1.80 9.95 -4.54
CA VAL A 67 3.22 10.05 -4.93
C VAL A 67 4.01 9.04 -4.13
N SER A 68 4.90 8.29 -4.78
CA SER A 68 5.84 7.43 -4.06
C SER A 68 6.86 8.30 -3.34
N GLU A 69 6.86 8.27 -2.00
CA GLU A 69 8.00 8.71 -1.17
C GLU A 69 9.09 7.65 -1.33
N GLY A 70 9.73 7.64 -2.50
CA GLY A 70 10.85 6.76 -2.80
C GLY A 70 12.09 7.29 -2.09
N THR A 71 12.67 6.45 -1.23
CA THR A 71 14.00 6.56 -0.64
C THR A 71 14.97 7.29 -1.57
N THR A 72 15.36 8.50 -1.18
CA THR A 72 16.59 9.11 -1.67
C THR A 72 17.73 8.19 -1.23
N VAL A 73 18.28 7.42 -2.18
CA VAL A 73 19.55 6.71 -2.04
C VAL A 73 20.68 7.57 -2.60
#